data_AF-X0JGF1-F1
#
_entry.id   AF-X0JGF1-F1
#
_cell.length_a   1.000
_cell.length_b   1.000
_cell.length_c   1.000
_cell.angle_alpha   90.00
_cell.angle_beta   90.00
_cell.angle_gamma   90.00
#
_symmetry.space_group_name_H-M   'P 1'
#
loop_
_entity.id
_entity.type
_entity.pdbx_description
1 polymer ?
#
loop_
_entity_poly.entity_id
_entity_poly.type
_entity_poly.pdbx_seq_one_letter_code
_entity_poly.pdbx_strand_id
1 'polypeptide(L)'
;MANLGPPFHPIAGVANFRDLGGHPLPIKSRPGYTIRSGLIFRSAEPSRLTEDGVSALQDLKISHVYDLRSRTEIERYATGTREWPGAQRVFTPVFLDEDYGPEAIALRFRNYTAEGSQGFVEAYRGIWETGTDSINTILSHLARPDPSPLLIHCTAGKDRTGVVCAFILSICGVDEGTIAHEYGLTEVGLGDFREELLAAVMKSPELRANPEGAQRLLGAKPENMLAALEALRKQHGSVEEYVVKNCGLTVEDLEQIRKNLIVPEESRQ
;
A
#
# COMPACT_ATOMS: atom_id res chain seq x y z
N MET A 1 -17.71 9.82 6.98
CA MET A 1 -16.93 9.69 5.74
C MET A 1 -17.88 9.79 4.56
N ALA A 2 -17.53 10.56 3.53
CA ALA A 2 -18.28 10.56 2.29
C ALA A 2 -18.27 9.13 1.68
N ASN A 3 -19.40 8.68 1.12
CA ASN A 3 -19.44 7.43 0.38
C ASN A 3 -18.75 7.65 -0.97
N LEU A 4 -17.48 7.23 -1.08
CA LEU A 4 -16.67 7.41 -2.29
C LEU A 4 -17.05 6.44 -3.43
N GLY A 5 -17.94 5.48 -3.18
CA GLY A 5 -18.27 4.42 -4.13
C GLY A 5 -17.12 3.43 -4.35
N PRO A 6 -17.32 2.36 -5.15
CA PRO A 6 -16.28 1.39 -5.44
C PRO A 6 -15.00 2.05 -6.03
N PRO A 7 -13.80 1.58 -5.67
CA PRO A 7 -13.51 0.38 -4.87
C PRO A 7 -13.49 0.62 -3.35
N PHE A 8 -13.89 1.81 -2.88
CA PHE A 8 -13.87 2.13 -1.45
C PHE A 8 -14.98 1.40 -0.70
N HIS A 9 -14.62 0.89 0.48
CA HIS A 9 -15.58 0.40 1.46
C HIS A 9 -15.55 1.35 2.66
N PRO A 10 -16.70 1.89 3.10
CA PRO A 10 -16.73 2.76 4.27
C PRO A 10 -16.47 1.94 5.53
N ILE A 11 -15.24 2.00 6.05
CA ILE A 11 -14.85 1.37 7.32
C ILE A 11 -14.74 2.46 8.39
N ALA A 12 -15.66 2.45 9.35
CA ALA A 12 -15.73 3.47 10.38
C ALA A 12 -14.46 3.47 11.26
N GLY A 13 -13.71 4.58 11.19
CA GLY A 13 -12.46 4.76 11.92
C GLY A 13 -11.19 4.46 11.11
N VAL A 14 -11.30 4.14 9.82
CA VAL A 14 -10.14 3.88 8.94
C VAL A 14 -10.27 4.65 7.64
N ALA A 15 -9.32 5.56 7.40
CA ALA A 15 -9.25 6.28 6.14
C ALA A 15 -8.63 5.42 5.03
N ASN A 16 -8.85 5.82 3.78
CA ASN A 16 -8.19 5.26 2.61
C ASN A 16 -8.44 3.74 2.39
N PHE A 17 -9.48 3.19 3.01
CA PHE A 17 -9.80 1.77 2.94
C PHE A 17 -10.48 1.40 1.61
N ARG A 18 -9.93 0.43 0.88
CA ARG A 18 -10.50 -0.10 -0.37
C ARG A 18 -10.02 -1.52 -0.67
N ASP A 19 -10.80 -2.22 -1.48
CA ASP A 19 -10.40 -3.48 -2.12
C ASP A 19 -9.45 -3.18 -3.30
N LEU A 20 -8.41 -3.99 -3.47
CA LEU A 20 -7.47 -3.95 -4.60
C LEU A 20 -7.97 -4.79 -5.79
N GLY A 21 -9.05 -5.55 -5.62
CA GLY A 21 -9.67 -6.34 -6.67
C GLY A 21 -10.45 -5.51 -7.69
N GLY A 22 -10.91 -6.20 -8.74
CA GLY A 22 -11.75 -5.64 -9.79
C GLY A 22 -11.00 -4.93 -10.91
N HIS A 23 -9.68 -4.76 -10.82
CA HIS A 23 -8.88 -4.21 -11.92
C HIS A 23 -8.82 -5.17 -13.11
N PRO A 24 -9.12 -4.71 -14.33
CA PRO A 24 -9.06 -5.54 -15.52
C PRO A 24 -7.61 -5.85 -15.90
N LEU A 25 -7.37 -7.05 -16.41
CA LEU A 25 -6.09 -7.40 -17.02
C LEU A 25 -6.14 -7.11 -18.53
N PRO A 26 -5.12 -6.44 -19.11
CA PRO A 26 -5.06 -6.10 -20.52
C PRO A 26 -4.66 -7.30 -21.40
N ILE A 27 -5.26 -8.47 -21.20
CA ILE A 27 -4.94 -9.68 -21.97
C ILE A 27 -5.72 -9.68 -23.28
N LYS A 28 -5.10 -9.16 -24.35
CA LYS A 28 -5.73 -9.07 -25.70
C LYS A 28 -6.25 -10.42 -26.23
N SER A 29 -5.57 -11.51 -25.91
CA SER A 29 -5.95 -12.86 -26.37
C SER A 29 -7.07 -13.50 -25.55
N ARG A 30 -7.36 -12.97 -24.36
CA ARG A 30 -8.35 -13.48 -23.40
C ARG A 30 -8.93 -12.33 -22.59
N PRO A 31 -9.82 -11.51 -23.19
CA PRO A 31 -10.55 -10.48 -22.44
C PRO A 31 -11.43 -11.11 -21.36
N GLY A 32 -11.82 -10.31 -20.37
CA GLY A 32 -12.74 -10.74 -19.30
C GLY A 32 -12.05 -11.41 -18.11
N TYR A 33 -10.82 -11.02 -17.79
CA TYR A 33 -10.15 -11.40 -16.53
C TYR A 33 -9.89 -10.15 -15.69
N THR A 34 -10.04 -10.30 -14.38
CA THR A 34 -9.85 -9.24 -13.38
C THR A 34 -9.08 -9.76 -12.17
N ILE A 35 -8.56 -8.84 -11.37
CA ILE A 35 -8.06 -9.15 -10.03
C ILE A 35 -9.23 -9.57 -9.14
N ARG A 36 -9.08 -10.68 -8.41
CA ARG A 36 -10.07 -11.21 -7.49
C ARG A 36 -10.39 -10.20 -6.38
N SER A 37 -11.65 -9.80 -6.29
CA SER A 37 -12.17 -8.99 -5.19
C SER A 37 -12.30 -9.77 -3.89
N GLY A 38 -12.30 -9.05 -2.77
CA GLY A 38 -12.51 -9.61 -1.44
C GLY A 38 -11.28 -10.28 -0.82
N LEU A 39 -10.11 -10.18 -1.45
CA LEU A 39 -8.89 -10.88 -1.00
C LEU A 39 -7.80 -9.94 -0.50
N ILE A 40 -7.58 -8.80 -1.18
CA ILE A 40 -6.52 -7.86 -0.82
C ILE A 40 -7.15 -6.50 -0.56
N PHE A 41 -7.06 -6.05 0.68
CA PHE A 41 -7.50 -4.73 1.09
C PHE A 41 -6.29 -3.88 1.44
N ARG A 42 -6.42 -2.57 1.26
CA ARG A 42 -5.42 -1.58 1.68
C ARG A 42 -6.06 -0.43 2.42
N SER A 43 -5.34 0.19 3.35
CA SER A 43 -5.85 1.35 4.10
C SER A 43 -4.76 2.18 4.77
N ALA A 44 -5.17 3.32 5.34
CA ALA A 44 -4.41 4.01 6.38
C ALA A 44 -4.35 3.17 7.67
N GLU A 45 -3.59 3.64 8.66
CA GLU A 45 -3.46 2.91 9.92
C GLU A 45 -4.82 2.74 10.65
N PRO A 46 -5.12 1.55 11.22
CA PRO A 46 -6.45 1.25 11.75
C PRO A 46 -6.60 1.48 13.27
N SER A 47 -5.74 2.27 13.92
CA SER A 47 -5.78 2.47 15.39
C SER A 47 -7.09 3.09 15.88
N ARG A 48 -7.78 3.86 15.02
CA ARG A 48 -9.05 4.53 15.30
C ARG A 48 -10.28 3.74 14.89
N LEU A 49 -10.14 2.46 14.52
CA LEU A 49 -11.27 1.57 14.24
C LEU A 49 -12.33 1.69 15.34
N THR A 50 -13.59 1.77 14.93
CA THR A 50 -14.75 1.71 15.83
C THR A 50 -15.27 0.27 15.91
N GLU A 51 -16.22 -0.03 16.80
CA GLU A 51 -16.88 -1.35 16.81
C GLU A 51 -17.60 -1.65 15.49
N ASP A 52 -18.29 -0.66 14.91
CA ASP A 52 -18.91 -0.79 13.58
C ASP A 52 -17.86 -1.07 12.50
N GLY A 53 -16.70 -0.41 12.57
CA GLY A 53 -15.57 -0.67 11.70
C GLY A 53 -15.02 -2.09 11.84
N VAL A 54 -14.90 -2.58 13.08
CA VAL A 54 -14.48 -3.96 13.36
C VAL A 54 -15.48 -4.96 12.78
N SER A 55 -16.79 -4.76 12.99
CA SER A 55 -17.84 -5.60 12.41
C SER A 55 -17.73 -5.64 10.88
N ALA A 56 -17.53 -4.48 10.24
CA ALA A 56 -17.37 -4.42 8.79
C ALA A 56 -16.11 -5.16 8.29
N LEU A 57 -14.99 -5.10 9.02
CA LEU A 57 -13.79 -5.88 8.67
C LEU A 57 -13.99 -7.39 8.86
N GLN A 58 -14.78 -7.79 9.85
CA GLN A 58 -15.16 -9.19 10.06
C GLN A 58 -16.07 -9.72 8.94
N ASP A 59 -17.02 -8.90 8.47
CA ASP A 59 -17.89 -9.24 7.33
C ASP A 59 -17.08 -9.43 6.04
N LEU A 60 -16.01 -8.65 5.87
CA LEU A 60 -15.01 -8.81 4.79
C LEU A 60 -14.06 -10.01 5.00
N LYS A 61 -14.20 -10.71 6.13
CA LYS A 61 -13.38 -11.89 6.51
C LYS A 61 -11.88 -11.62 6.54
N ILE A 62 -11.50 -10.37 6.81
CA ILE A 62 -10.10 -9.98 6.91
C ILE A 62 -9.50 -10.66 8.13
N SER A 63 -8.52 -11.53 7.88
CA SER A 63 -7.92 -12.41 8.89
C SER A 63 -6.47 -12.08 9.19
N HIS A 64 -5.78 -11.37 8.28
CA HIS A 64 -4.38 -11.00 8.43
C HIS A 64 -4.21 -9.51 8.16
N VAL A 65 -3.54 -8.82 9.08
CA VAL A 65 -3.33 -7.37 9.02
C VAL A 65 -1.84 -7.10 9.00
N TYR A 66 -1.31 -6.79 7.83
CA TYR A 66 0.10 -6.51 7.59
C TYR A 66 0.41 -5.05 7.90
N ASP A 67 1.14 -4.84 9.00
CA ASP A 67 1.54 -3.52 9.49
C ASP A 67 2.96 -3.19 9.04
N LEU A 68 3.07 -2.31 8.04
CA LEU A 68 4.34 -1.89 7.44
C LEU A 68 5.04 -0.74 8.19
N ARG A 69 4.47 -0.29 9.31
CA ARG A 69 4.98 0.84 10.11
C ARG A 69 6.23 0.45 10.89
N SER A 70 7.13 1.41 11.12
CA SER A 70 8.27 1.18 12.01
C SER A 70 7.82 1.16 13.47
N ARG A 71 8.64 0.63 14.40
CA ARG A 71 8.34 0.71 15.84
C ARG A 71 8.25 2.18 16.29
N THR A 72 9.21 2.99 15.88
CA THR A 72 9.29 4.42 16.20
C THR A 72 8.06 5.19 15.73
N GLU A 73 7.53 4.86 14.56
CA GLU A 73 6.32 5.50 14.01
C GLU A 73 5.08 5.19 14.86
N ILE A 74 4.90 3.93 15.26
CA ILE A 74 3.81 3.48 16.12
C ILE A 74 3.84 4.20 17.47
N GLU A 75 5.01 4.24 18.11
CA GLU A 75 5.23 4.90 19.40
C GLU A 75 5.03 6.41 19.32
N ARG A 76 5.66 7.08 18.34
CA ARG A 76 5.66 8.54 18.22
C ARG A 76 4.28 9.12 17.96
N TYR A 77 3.50 8.48 17.08
CA TYR A 77 2.15 8.96 16.79
C TYR A 77 1.11 8.44 17.79
N ALA A 78 1.53 7.65 18.79
CA ALA A 78 0.65 6.93 19.71
C ALA A 78 -0.48 6.18 18.97
N THR A 79 -0.17 5.74 17.74
CA THR A 79 -1.11 5.00 16.89
C THR A 79 -0.94 3.52 17.23
N GLY A 80 -1.51 3.13 18.37
CA GLY A 80 -1.47 1.75 18.85
C GLY A 80 -1.97 0.75 17.78
N THR A 81 -1.74 -0.53 18.00
CA THR A 81 -2.33 -1.55 17.12
C THR A 81 -3.68 -1.97 17.69
N ARG A 82 -4.77 -1.62 17.01
CA ARG A 82 -6.09 -2.16 17.33
C ARG A 82 -6.15 -3.60 16.83
N GLU A 83 -6.31 -4.54 17.76
CA GLU A 83 -6.59 -5.94 17.46
C GLU A 83 -8.10 -6.20 17.53
N TRP A 84 -8.60 -7.17 16.77
CA TRP A 84 -10.00 -7.58 16.81
C TRP A 84 -10.16 -9.09 16.61
N PRO A 85 -11.24 -9.70 17.14
CA PRO A 85 -11.47 -11.13 16.98
C PRO A 85 -11.54 -11.54 15.51
N GLY A 86 -10.87 -12.63 15.16
CA GLY A 86 -10.85 -13.17 13.80
C GLY A 86 -9.75 -12.61 12.89
N ALA A 87 -8.98 -11.62 13.35
CA ALA A 87 -7.79 -11.15 12.64
C ALA A 87 -6.53 -11.21 13.50
N GLN A 88 -5.42 -11.55 12.85
CA GLN A 88 -4.10 -11.49 13.42
C GLN A 88 -3.31 -10.34 12.79
N ARG A 89 -2.69 -9.53 13.64
CA ARG A 89 -1.70 -8.56 13.19
C ARG A 89 -0.39 -9.28 12.87
N VAL A 90 0.13 -9.04 11.68
CA VAL A 90 1.47 -9.45 11.25
C VAL A 90 2.33 -8.19 11.19
N PHE A 91 3.20 -8.01 12.19
CA PHE A 91 4.15 -6.91 12.20
C PHE A 91 5.29 -7.20 11.25
N THR A 92 5.29 -6.52 10.09
CA THR A 92 6.31 -6.67 9.06
C THR A 92 6.75 -5.29 8.58
N PRO A 93 7.59 -4.59 9.34
CA PRO A 93 7.98 -3.23 9.03
C PRO A 93 8.87 -3.20 7.78
N VAL A 94 8.62 -2.24 6.88
CA VAL A 94 9.57 -1.95 5.78
C VAL A 94 10.87 -1.39 6.34
N PHE A 95 10.77 -0.57 7.39
CA PHE A 95 11.92 -0.03 8.11
C PHE A 95 11.70 -0.31 9.61
N LEU A 96 12.51 -1.18 10.20
CA LEU A 96 12.27 -1.69 11.57
C LEU A 96 12.46 -0.61 12.64
N ASP A 97 13.69 -0.09 12.74
CA ASP A 97 14.16 0.83 13.79
C ASP A 97 14.51 2.21 13.22
N GLU A 98 13.80 2.63 12.17
CA GLU A 98 14.08 3.91 11.51
C GLU A 98 13.85 5.08 12.46
N ASP A 99 14.80 6.00 12.51
CA ASP A 99 14.68 7.21 13.31
C ASP A 99 13.56 8.09 12.75
N TYR A 100 12.61 8.43 13.62
CA TYR A 100 11.50 9.33 13.35
C TYR A 100 11.60 10.62 14.19
N GLY A 101 12.79 10.96 14.68
CA GLY A 101 13.10 12.29 15.21
C GLY A 101 12.82 13.39 14.18
N PRO A 102 12.60 14.66 14.61
CA PRO A 102 12.30 15.76 13.69
C PRO A 102 13.32 15.91 12.55
N GLU A 103 14.60 15.73 12.85
CA GLU A 103 15.71 15.84 11.89
C GLU A 103 15.73 14.68 10.88
N ALA A 104 15.54 13.43 11.34
CA ALA A 104 15.44 12.26 10.48
C ALA A 104 14.20 12.30 9.58
N ILE A 105 13.07 12.77 10.13
CA ILE A 105 11.85 13.06 9.38
C ILE A 105 12.12 14.10 8.29
N ALA A 106 12.79 15.20 8.61
CA ALA A 106 13.11 16.23 7.63
C ALA A 106 14.05 15.69 6.53
N LEU A 107 15.06 14.91 6.90
CA LEU A 107 15.98 14.29 5.95
C LEU A 107 15.24 13.31 5.01
N ARG A 108 14.36 12.47 5.56
CA ARG A 108 13.53 11.55 4.81
C ARG A 108 12.57 12.27 3.88
N PHE A 109 11.90 13.30 4.39
CA PHE A 109 10.89 14.06 3.65
C PHE A 109 11.51 14.99 2.62
N ARG A 110 12.79 15.32 2.73
CA ARG A 110 13.53 16.11 1.72
C ARG A 110 13.31 15.58 0.31
N ASN A 111 13.38 14.25 0.13
CA ASN A 111 13.15 13.63 -1.17
C ASN A 111 11.75 13.97 -1.70
N TYR A 112 10.72 13.81 -0.88
CA TYR A 112 9.32 14.07 -1.28
C TYR A 112 8.96 15.55 -1.49
N THR A 113 9.74 16.47 -0.92
CA THR A 113 9.44 17.91 -0.98
C THR A 113 9.89 18.59 -2.28
N ALA A 114 10.76 17.93 -3.06
CA ALA A 114 11.22 18.43 -4.35
C ALA A 114 10.09 18.45 -5.40
N GLU A 115 10.27 19.24 -6.46
CA GLU A 115 9.37 19.21 -7.61
C GLU A 115 9.57 17.94 -8.45
N GLY A 116 8.51 17.52 -9.14
CA GLY A 116 8.50 16.32 -9.96
C GLY A 116 8.52 15.00 -9.17
N SER A 117 8.80 13.90 -9.87
CA SER A 117 8.67 12.55 -9.30
C SER A 117 9.98 11.95 -8.81
N GLN A 118 11.14 12.55 -9.12
CA GLN A 118 12.45 11.95 -8.80
C GLN A 118 12.64 11.71 -7.29
N GLY A 119 12.16 12.64 -6.47
CA GLY A 119 12.13 12.48 -5.03
C GLY A 119 11.34 11.27 -4.55
N PHE A 120 10.18 11.03 -5.14
CA PHE A 120 9.35 9.86 -4.86
C PHE A 120 10.02 8.57 -5.32
N VAL A 121 10.69 8.59 -6.49
CA VAL A 121 11.45 7.45 -7.01
C VAL A 121 12.53 7.02 -6.01
N GLU A 122 13.35 7.95 -5.52
CA GLU A 122 14.41 7.64 -4.56
C GLU A 122 13.85 7.12 -3.23
N ALA A 123 12.74 7.71 -2.77
CA ALA A 123 12.11 7.23 -1.55
C ALA A 123 11.47 5.84 -1.71
N TYR A 124 10.91 5.54 -2.88
CA TYR A 124 10.34 4.21 -3.15
C TYR A 124 11.44 3.19 -3.37
N ARG A 125 12.59 3.60 -3.90
CA ARG A 125 13.80 2.77 -3.94
C ARG A 125 14.20 2.26 -2.56
N GLY A 126 14.26 3.17 -1.59
CA GLY A 126 14.51 2.77 -0.20
C GLY A 126 13.46 1.78 0.35
N ILE A 127 12.19 1.91 -0.06
CA ILE A 127 11.12 0.98 0.36
C ILE A 127 11.35 -0.42 -0.19
N TRP A 128 11.62 -0.59 -1.49
CA TRP A 128 11.82 -1.94 -2.01
C TRP A 128 13.15 -2.51 -1.55
N GLU A 129 14.25 -1.75 -1.56
CA GLU A 129 15.57 -2.22 -1.12
C GLU A 129 15.61 -2.67 0.35
N THR A 130 14.86 -2.01 1.24
CA THR A 130 14.81 -2.38 2.66
C THR A 130 13.68 -3.36 2.97
N GLY A 131 12.56 -3.27 2.25
CA GLY A 131 11.34 -4.01 2.54
C GLY A 131 11.30 -5.44 2.02
N THR A 132 12.42 -6.07 1.67
CA THR A 132 12.48 -7.40 1.05
C THR A 132 11.73 -8.46 1.86
N ASP A 133 11.94 -8.49 3.18
CA ASP A 133 11.29 -9.45 4.08
C ASP A 133 9.79 -9.20 4.19
N SER A 134 9.37 -7.92 4.15
CA SER A 134 7.96 -7.55 4.19
C SER A 134 7.23 -7.90 2.91
N ILE A 135 7.89 -7.67 1.77
CA ILE A 135 7.39 -8.07 0.46
C ILE A 135 7.30 -9.60 0.39
N ASN A 136 8.33 -10.32 0.85
CA ASN A 136 8.30 -11.78 0.93
C ASN A 136 7.12 -12.27 1.76
N THR A 137 6.95 -11.75 2.98
CA THR A 137 5.91 -12.21 3.91
C THR A 137 4.52 -12.08 3.30
N ILE A 138 4.22 -10.93 2.67
CA ILE A 138 2.92 -10.66 2.06
C ILE A 138 2.71 -11.50 0.79
N LEU A 139 3.71 -11.56 -0.10
CA LEU A 139 3.59 -12.33 -1.34
C LEU A 139 3.52 -13.83 -1.07
N SER A 140 4.27 -14.35 -0.09
CA SER A 140 4.21 -15.75 0.33
C SER A 140 2.84 -16.10 0.90
N HIS A 141 2.18 -15.19 1.62
CA HIS A 141 0.78 -15.38 2.04
C HIS A 141 -0.12 -15.57 0.83
N LEU A 142 0.00 -14.70 -0.18
CA LEU A 142 -0.78 -14.76 -1.41
C LEU A 142 -0.46 -15.97 -2.28
N ALA A 143 0.74 -16.56 -2.12
CA ALA A 143 1.16 -17.79 -2.78
C ALA A 143 0.66 -19.07 -2.08
N ARG A 144 0.01 -18.98 -0.91
CA ARG A 144 -0.58 -20.17 -0.27
C ARG A 144 -1.77 -20.69 -1.10
N PRO A 145 -2.04 -22.01 -1.09
CA PRO A 145 -3.31 -22.52 -1.60
C PRO A 145 -4.46 -21.89 -0.80
N ASP A 146 -5.43 -21.30 -1.51
CA ASP A 146 -6.60 -20.62 -0.92
C ASP A 146 -6.25 -19.59 0.17
N PRO A 147 -5.56 -18.49 -0.20
CA PRO A 147 -5.11 -17.50 0.76
C PRO A 147 -6.30 -16.78 1.38
N SER A 148 -6.23 -16.54 2.68
CA SER A 148 -7.28 -15.82 3.39
C SER A 148 -7.22 -14.30 3.12
N PRO A 149 -8.36 -13.57 3.21
CA PRO A 149 -8.38 -12.12 3.03
C PRO A 149 -7.45 -11.38 3.98
N LEU A 150 -6.73 -10.40 3.43
CA LEU A 150 -5.71 -9.63 4.14
C LEU A 150 -5.90 -8.12 3.97
N LEU A 151 -5.39 -7.37 4.95
CA LEU A 151 -5.27 -5.91 4.92
C LEU A 151 -3.80 -5.52 4.96
N ILE A 152 -3.35 -4.70 4.02
CA ILE A 152 -2.02 -4.08 4.00
C ILE A 152 -2.14 -2.62 4.39
N HIS A 153 -1.38 -2.16 5.38
CA HIS A 153 -1.39 -0.75 5.74
C HIS A 153 -0.02 -0.22 6.14
N CYS A 154 0.11 1.09 6.09
CA CYS A 154 1.15 1.87 6.74
C CYS A 154 0.47 3.03 7.47
N THR A 155 1.08 4.21 7.60
CA THR A 155 0.42 5.38 8.22
C THR A 155 -0.73 5.90 7.37
N ALA A 156 -0.44 6.33 6.14
CA ALA A 156 -1.46 6.86 5.22
C ALA A 156 -2.03 5.79 4.29
N GLY A 157 -1.44 4.59 4.26
CA GLY A 157 -1.76 3.59 3.23
C GLY A 157 -1.34 4.00 1.83
N LYS A 158 -0.35 4.89 1.71
CA LYS A 158 0.09 5.51 0.45
C LYS A 158 1.38 4.90 -0.09
N ASP A 159 2.53 5.21 0.52
CA ASP A 159 3.85 4.91 -0.06
C ASP A 159 4.24 3.44 0.08
N ARG A 160 4.53 2.98 1.32
CA ARG A 160 4.92 1.58 1.58
C ARG A 160 3.85 0.60 1.10
N THR A 161 2.60 0.85 1.47
CA THR A 161 1.45 0.07 1.00
C THR A 161 1.31 0.13 -0.52
N GLY A 162 1.47 1.31 -1.13
CA GLY A 162 1.33 1.49 -2.58
C GLY A 162 2.38 0.76 -3.38
N VAL A 163 3.64 0.73 -2.93
CA VAL A 163 4.71 -0.05 -3.57
C VAL A 163 4.36 -1.54 -3.53
N VAL A 164 3.94 -2.07 -2.38
CA VAL A 164 3.56 -3.49 -2.25
C VAL A 164 2.34 -3.82 -3.13
N CYS A 165 1.30 -2.97 -3.12
CA CYS A 165 0.11 -3.14 -3.97
C CYS A 165 0.47 -3.08 -5.46
N ALA A 166 1.34 -2.15 -5.86
CA ALA A 166 1.82 -2.05 -7.23
C ALA A 166 2.57 -3.32 -7.67
N PHE A 167 3.35 -3.94 -6.78
CA PHE A 167 4.05 -5.18 -7.09
C PHE A 167 3.07 -6.34 -7.28
N ILE A 168 2.07 -6.47 -6.41
CA ILE A 168 1.03 -7.50 -6.52
C ILE A 168 0.28 -7.36 -7.87
N LEU A 169 -0.14 -6.15 -8.22
CA LEU A 169 -0.82 -5.88 -9.49
C LEU A 169 0.09 -6.14 -10.70
N SER A 170 1.37 -5.76 -10.61
CA SER A 170 2.37 -5.98 -11.67
C SER A 170 2.63 -7.47 -11.91
N ILE A 171 2.77 -8.29 -10.85
CA ILE A 171 2.90 -9.75 -10.95
C ILE A 171 1.69 -10.38 -11.66
N CYS A 172 0.50 -9.81 -11.46
CA CYS A 172 -0.72 -10.25 -12.14
C CYS A 172 -0.84 -9.73 -13.58
N GLY A 173 0.07 -8.88 -14.05
CA GLY A 173 0.07 -8.34 -15.41
C GLY A 173 -0.90 -7.19 -15.64
N VAL A 174 -1.34 -6.48 -14.60
CA VAL A 174 -2.10 -5.23 -14.73
C VAL A 174 -1.19 -4.15 -15.34
N ASP A 175 -1.73 -3.32 -16.24
CA ASP A 175 -0.93 -2.27 -16.88
C ASP A 175 -0.53 -1.17 -15.89
N GLU A 176 0.64 -0.55 -16.14
CA GLU A 176 1.20 0.48 -15.26
C GLU A 176 0.28 1.70 -15.11
N GLY A 177 -0.53 2.02 -16.11
CA GLY A 177 -1.50 3.12 -16.05
C GLY A 177 -2.62 2.84 -15.05
N THR A 178 -3.18 1.63 -15.07
CA THR A 178 -4.16 1.16 -14.08
C THR A 178 -3.55 1.08 -12.68
N ILE A 179 -2.31 0.59 -12.53
CA ILE A 179 -1.59 0.55 -11.24
C ILE A 179 -1.41 1.96 -10.68
N ALA A 180 -0.96 2.90 -11.51
CA ALA A 180 -0.75 4.28 -11.11
C ALA A 180 -2.05 5.00 -10.76
N HIS A 181 -3.14 4.70 -11.46
CA HIS A 181 -4.46 5.20 -11.13
C HIS A 181 -4.96 4.66 -9.78
N GLU A 182 -4.82 3.35 -9.51
CA GLU A 182 -5.15 2.76 -8.20
C GLU A 182 -4.38 3.44 -7.07
N TYR A 183 -3.07 3.63 -7.25
CA TYR A 183 -2.25 4.37 -6.30
C TYR A 183 -2.80 5.79 -6.05
N GLY A 184 -3.20 6.48 -7.11
CA GLY A 184 -3.75 7.84 -7.08
C GLY A 184 -5.08 8.00 -6.38
N LEU A 185 -5.87 6.92 -6.24
CA LEU A 185 -7.11 6.92 -5.44
C LEU A 185 -6.85 7.32 -3.98
N THR A 186 -5.60 7.25 -3.51
CA THR A 186 -5.21 7.74 -2.18
C THR A 186 -5.51 9.24 -1.97
N GLU A 187 -5.47 10.07 -3.02
CA GLU A 187 -5.78 11.52 -2.92
C GLU A 187 -7.17 11.77 -2.35
N VAL A 188 -8.17 11.01 -2.82
CA VAL A 188 -9.55 11.10 -2.37
C VAL A 188 -9.81 10.19 -1.16
N GLY A 189 -9.12 9.06 -1.08
CA GLY A 189 -9.29 8.06 -0.02
C GLY A 189 -8.89 8.55 1.36
N LEU A 190 -7.92 9.47 1.46
CA LEU A 190 -7.52 10.04 2.75
C LEU A 190 -8.60 10.94 3.35
N GLY A 191 -9.40 11.64 2.54
CA GLY A 191 -10.42 12.58 3.03
C GLY A 191 -9.88 13.51 4.12
N ASP A 192 -10.64 13.66 5.21
CA ASP A 192 -10.29 14.51 6.35
C ASP A 192 -8.98 14.10 7.05
N PHE A 193 -8.59 12.81 6.96
CA PHE A 193 -7.33 12.34 7.56
C PHE A 193 -6.10 12.98 6.90
N ARG A 194 -6.23 13.49 5.66
CA ARG A 194 -5.16 14.26 5.00
C ARG A 194 -4.78 15.50 5.80
N GLU A 195 -5.76 16.22 6.34
CA GLU A 195 -5.53 17.45 7.11
C GLU A 195 -4.83 17.13 8.44
N GLU A 196 -5.18 16.01 9.07
CA GLU A 196 -4.49 15.53 10.27
C GLU A 196 -3.03 15.17 9.99
N LEU A 197 -2.76 14.47 8.88
CA LEU A 197 -1.41 14.18 8.43
C LEU A 197 -0.63 15.46 8.13
N LEU A 198 -1.26 16.44 7.47
CA LEU A 198 -0.65 17.74 7.18
C LEU A 198 -0.27 18.46 8.47
N ALA A 199 -1.19 18.54 9.43
CA ALA A 199 -0.92 19.14 10.73
C ALA A 199 0.22 18.41 11.47
N ALA A 200 0.31 17.07 11.35
CA ALA A 200 1.37 16.29 11.96
C ALA A 200 2.74 16.57 11.34
N VAL A 201 2.86 16.58 10.01
CA VAL A 201 4.15 16.83 9.33
C VAL A 201 4.60 18.29 9.48
N MET A 202 3.66 19.24 9.58
CA MET A 202 3.94 20.67 9.82
C MET A 202 4.48 20.97 11.23
N LYS A 203 4.57 19.97 12.11
CA LYS A 203 5.30 20.09 13.38
C LYS A 203 6.83 20.15 13.18
N SER A 204 7.35 19.62 12.07
CA SER A 204 8.75 19.79 11.68
C SER A 204 9.02 21.25 11.28
N PRO A 205 10.05 21.90 11.83
CA PRO A 205 10.42 23.27 11.44
C PRO A 205 10.72 23.43 9.95
N GLU A 206 11.36 22.43 9.36
CA GLU A 206 11.78 22.40 7.96
C GLU A 206 10.56 22.34 7.03
N LEU A 207 9.60 21.46 7.33
CA LEU A 207 8.37 21.37 6.55
C LEU A 207 7.44 22.56 6.76
N ARG A 208 7.39 23.12 7.97
CA ARG A 208 6.66 24.36 8.23
C ARG A 208 7.21 25.55 7.44
N ALA A 209 8.52 25.57 7.20
CA ALA A 209 9.17 26.56 6.34
C ALA A 209 8.97 26.28 4.83
N ASN A 210 8.45 25.10 4.45
CA ASN A 210 8.16 24.71 3.08
C ASN A 210 6.74 24.09 2.95
N PRO A 211 5.66 24.89 3.06
CA PRO A 211 4.29 24.38 3.03
C PRO A 211 3.92 23.65 1.73
N GLU A 212 4.43 24.10 0.59
CA GLU A 212 4.20 23.41 -0.69
C GLU A 212 4.87 22.05 -0.72
N GLY A 213 6.09 21.93 -0.18
CA GLY A 213 6.77 20.66 -0.02
C GLY A 213 6.01 19.71 0.90
N ALA A 214 5.41 20.22 1.99
CA ALA A 214 4.56 19.43 2.87
C ALA A 214 3.29 18.94 2.17
N GLN A 215 2.66 19.76 1.31
CA GLN A 215 1.54 19.32 0.48
C GLN A 215 1.96 18.26 -0.54
N ARG A 216 3.11 18.45 -1.21
CA ARG A 216 3.67 17.47 -2.15
C ARG A 216 3.94 16.14 -1.45
N LEU A 217 4.53 16.15 -0.26
CA LEU A 217 4.78 14.96 0.55
C LEU A 217 3.52 14.12 0.78
N LEU A 218 2.36 14.73 0.96
CA LEU A 218 1.10 14.00 1.16
C LEU A 218 0.43 13.57 -0.16
N GLY A 219 0.82 14.16 -1.28
CA GLY A 219 0.27 13.85 -2.60
C GLY A 219 0.56 12.42 -3.06
N ALA A 220 -0.36 11.87 -3.84
CA ALA A 220 -0.34 10.56 -4.45
C ALA A 220 -0.52 10.64 -5.98
N LYS A 221 0.23 11.53 -6.65
CA LYS A 221 0.12 11.68 -8.11
C LYS A 221 0.45 10.37 -8.84
N PRO A 222 -0.38 9.90 -9.80
CA PRO A 222 -0.09 8.70 -10.60
C PRO A 222 1.30 8.69 -11.24
N GLU A 223 1.78 9.86 -11.69
CA GLU A 223 3.11 10.06 -12.27
C GLU A 223 4.25 9.54 -11.37
N ASN A 224 4.09 9.67 -10.05
CA ASN A 224 5.09 9.20 -9.09
C ASN A 224 5.22 7.67 -9.11
N MET A 225 4.09 6.96 -9.21
CA MET A 225 4.09 5.51 -9.30
C MET A 225 4.62 5.02 -10.65
N LEU A 226 4.24 5.68 -11.75
CA LEU A 226 4.79 5.38 -13.08
C LEU A 226 6.31 5.52 -13.11
N ALA A 227 6.84 6.64 -12.61
CA ALA A 227 8.27 6.88 -12.56
C ALA A 227 9.00 5.86 -11.69
N ALA A 228 8.40 5.43 -10.57
CA ALA A 228 8.97 4.42 -9.69
C ALA A 228 9.02 3.03 -10.34
N LEU A 229 7.95 2.60 -11.01
CA LEU A 229 7.92 1.33 -11.75
C LEU A 229 8.92 1.34 -12.92
N GLU A 230 9.05 2.46 -13.62
CA GLU A 230 10.09 2.62 -14.65
C GLU A 230 11.50 2.49 -14.06
N ALA A 231 11.77 3.13 -12.93
CA ALA A 231 13.07 3.06 -12.26
C ALA A 231 13.40 1.63 -11.80
N LEU A 232 12.43 0.94 -11.20
CA LEU A 232 12.57 -0.47 -10.81
C LEU A 232 12.86 -1.34 -12.03
N ARG A 233 12.13 -1.16 -13.13
CA ARG A 233 12.35 -1.90 -14.39
C ARG A 233 13.75 -1.67 -14.94
N LYS A 234 14.26 -0.43 -14.92
CA LYS A 234 15.63 -0.10 -15.33
C LYS A 234 16.68 -0.78 -14.45
N GLN A 235 16.43 -0.90 -13.15
CA GLN A 235 17.38 -1.46 -12.18
C GLN A 235 17.36 -3.00 -12.14
N HIS A 236 16.18 -3.61 -12.25
CA HIS A 236 15.98 -5.04 -11.97
C HIS A 236 15.38 -5.85 -13.14
N GLY A 237 15.00 -5.21 -14.24
CA GLY A 237 14.37 -5.85 -15.40
C GLY A 237 12.84 -5.90 -15.30
N SER A 238 12.30 -6.36 -14.18
CA SER A 238 10.86 -6.36 -13.88
C SER A 238 10.60 -6.49 -12.38
N VAL A 239 9.35 -6.28 -11.95
CA VAL A 239 8.92 -6.60 -10.57
C VAL A 239 9.13 -8.07 -10.27
N GLU A 240 8.81 -8.96 -11.22
CA GLU A 240 8.96 -10.41 -11.06
C GLU A 240 10.42 -10.81 -10.84
N GLU A 241 11.33 -10.28 -11.66
CA GLU A 241 12.76 -10.52 -11.50
C GLU A 241 13.27 -9.97 -10.17
N TYR A 242 12.80 -8.80 -9.76
CA TYR A 242 13.14 -8.20 -8.48
C TYR A 242 12.72 -9.09 -7.30
N VAL A 243 11.45 -9.52 -7.23
CA VAL A 243 10.96 -10.29 -6.07
C VAL A 243 11.61 -11.68 -5.99
N VAL A 244 11.93 -12.30 -7.13
CA VAL A 244 12.65 -13.58 -7.16
C VAL A 244 14.10 -13.41 -6.71
N LYS A 245 14.83 -12.43 -7.26
CA LYS A 245 16.25 -12.22 -6.97
C LYS A 245 16.52 -11.67 -5.57
N ASN A 246 15.65 -10.76 -5.09
CA ASN A 246 15.91 -9.94 -3.91
C ASN A 246 15.01 -10.26 -2.73
N CYS A 247 13.77 -10.72 -2.97
CA CYS A 247 12.82 -10.98 -1.90
C CYS A 247 12.67 -12.47 -1.60
N GLY A 248 13.38 -13.37 -2.29
CA GLY A 248 13.37 -14.81 -1.99
C GLY A 248 12.08 -15.53 -2.39
N LEU A 249 11.30 -14.98 -3.31
CA LEU A 249 10.17 -15.69 -3.92
C LEU A 249 10.67 -16.63 -5.03
N THR A 250 9.90 -17.69 -5.30
CA THR A 250 10.14 -18.59 -6.42
C THR A 250 9.24 -18.25 -7.62
N VAL A 251 9.54 -18.80 -8.78
CA VAL A 251 8.66 -18.66 -9.96
C VAL A 251 7.31 -19.34 -9.68
N GLU A 252 7.34 -20.46 -8.97
CA GLU A 252 6.17 -21.22 -8.53
C GLU A 252 5.27 -20.39 -7.60
N ASP A 253 5.86 -19.59 -6.70
CA ASP A 253 5.08 -18.65 -5.87
C ASP A 253 4.35 -17.63 -6.74
N LEU A 254 5.01 -17.06 -7.75
CA LEU A 254 4.39 -16.09 -8.66
C LEU A 254 3.26 -16.71 -9.49
N GLU A 255 3.43 -17.94 -9.97
CA GLU A 255 2.38 -18.69 -10.66
C GLU A 255 1.18 -18.96 -9.75
N GLN A 256 1.43 -19.34 -8.50
CA GLN A 256 0.39 -19.60 -7.51
C GLN A 256 -0.34 -18.31 -7.10
N ILE A 257 0.36 -17.17 -6.97
CA ILE A 257 -0.24 -15.85 -6.79
C ILE A 257 -1.19 -15.54 -7.96
N ARG A 258 -0.75 -15.71 -9.20
CA ARG A 258 -1.61 -15.47 -10.39
C ARG A 258 -2.84 -16.37 -10.38
N LYS A 259 -2.69 -17.65 -10.04
CA LYS A 259 -3.82 -18.59 -9.91
C LYS A 259 -4.82 -18.15 -8.84
N ASN A 260 -4.33 -17.58 -7.73
CA ASN A 260 -5.16 -17.08 -6.65
C ASN A 260 -5.81 -15.73 -6.96
N LEU A 261 -5.17 -14.87 -7.76
CA LEU A 261 -5.61 -13.49 -7.95
C LEU A 261 -6.31 -13.23 -9.28
N ILE A 262 -6.09 -14.03 -10.32
CA ILE A 262 -6.67 -13.79 -11.64
C ILE A 262 -7.93 -14.63 -11.80
N VAL A 263 -9.08 -13.98 -11.99
CA VAL A 263 -10.39 -14.63 -12.13
C VAL A 263 -11.17 -14.09 -13.33
N PRO A 264 -12.07 -14.87 -13.95
CA PRO A 264 -12.99 -14.35 -14.96
C PRO A 264 -13.87 -13.24 -14.38
N GLU A 265 -14.10 -12.17 -15.14
CA GLU A 265 -14.90 -11.00 -14.76
C GLU A 265 -16.33 -11.36 -14.34
N GLU A 266 -16.88 -12.43 -14.93
CA GLU A 266 -18.22 -12.97 -14.63
C GLU A 266 -18.34 -13.62 -13.24
N SER A 267 -17.23 -13.79 -12.51
CA SER A 267 -17.21 -14.38 -11.17
C SER A 267 -17.67 -13.41 -10.06
N ARG A 268 -18.21 -12.23 -10.42
CA ARG A 268 -18.87 -11.29 -9.50
C ARG A 268 -20.29 -11.78 -9.17
N GLN A 269 -20.42 -12.85 -8.39
CA GLN A 269 -21.68 -13.22 -7.72
C GLN A 269 -21.51 -13.14 -6.21
#